data_AF-A0A3P3W7C0-F1
#
_entry.id   AF-A0A3P3W7C0-F1
#
_cell.length_a   1.000
_cell.length_b   1.000
_cell.length_c   1.000
_cell.angle_alpha   90.00
_cell.angle_beta   90.00
_cell.angle_gamma   90.00
#
_symmetry.space_group_name_H-M   'P 1'
#
loop_
_entity.id
_entity.type
_entity.pdbx_description
1 polymer ?
#
loop_
_entity_poly.entity_id
_entity_poly.type
_entity_poly.pdbx_seq_one_letter_code
_entity_poly.pdbx_strand_id
1 'polypeptide(L)'
;MSIWSKGNIPNCDEAVNVNSGHIITLNSASNVSRSLTVSSGGTLNVTSGNLTIGCTDNNATLNLLGNLNVTGGNLNVNGNIAAAYGSVFSQSGGNINVDGNSGNIATSVADGTRIIDVIPENASSLNWTGGTLTIVDPHAATAANDVLRLSGQFDGYVNVTSGHTIKFGDGFSNQSGGNATNGFRVNTWAITSGLPLGNVIVEGPAGTNRHLTGTYQIPVYGNLTINNGGESRVSTLYLNGNAVINSGGTLTSSTGFFFVNGRFIDASTVGFTPSINAQQFTNNGVVRNSATVSTANLNNLVINNASALGVTLNSPVSLSGTMTLTNGLLNTSATNILKINQGGSVAGGSNTTFVNGPMTRVFTSERTASGTYSSATQFPVGKNGSFLPLYIDPSTATESVEFKAEAFTSNQGTHPQNITSLSNNRWETAIILGNDSFINANIRIVNASISAESKIVQSETASGEYSLFSPASIVGTGTLTTVSPIIATDFKGFFSHGIENQLGTDTFTKSVFKAYPNPVKDVLNLSSSEEISSIEIYNLIGQRVLFKKVNDLQISIDLSSLPKLTYILKAFCGDYVQTVKIIKE
;
A
#
# COMPACT_ATOMS: atom_id res chain seq x y z
N MET A 1 34.26 -24.46 41.43
CA MET A 1 33.64 -25.71 40.97
C MET A 1 32.14 -25.51 40.96
N SER A 2 31.55 -25.57 39.78
CA SER A 2 30.12 -25.41 39.52
C SER A 2 29.38 -26.70 39.83
N ILE A 3 29.14 -26.96 41.11
CA ILE A 3 28.44 -28.17 41.53
C ILE A 3 26.96 -27.84 41.67
N TRP A 4 26.11 -28.67 41.03
CA TRP A 4 24.68 -28.68 41.28
C TRP A 4 24.41 -28.74 42.78
N SER A 5 23.23 -28.31 43.24
CA SER A 5 22.87 -28.34 44.68
C SER A 5 23.12 -29.69 45.38
N LYS A 6 23.20 -30.80 44.63
CA LYS A 6 23.47 -32.16 45.13
C LYS A 6 24.95 -32.57 45.12
N GLY A 7 25.84 -31.74 44.62
CA GLY A 7 27.27 -32.04 44.51
C GLY A 7 27.64 -32.99 43.35
N ASN A 8 26.67 -33.49 42.57
CA ASN A 8 26.86 -34.41 41.45
C ASN A 8 25.96 -34.02 40.26
N ILE A 9 26.16 -34.68 39.12
CA ILE A 9 25.27 -34.52 37.94
C ILE A 9 23.88 -35.05 38.29
N PRO A 10 22.79 -34.30 38.02
CA PRO A 10 21.43 -34.71 38.37
C PRO A 10 20.97 -35.92 37.55
N ASN A 11 20.06 -36.70 38.14
CA ASN A 11 19.32 -37.76 37.44
C ASN A 11 17.81 -37.46 37.34
N CYS A 12 17.08 -38.33 36.63
CA CYS A 12 15.67 -38.14 36.30
C CYS A 12 14.68 -38.07 37.47
N ASP A 13 15.07 -38.55 38.66
CA ASP A 13 14.21 -38.53 39.84
C ASP A 13 14.47 -37.30 40.73
N GLU A 14 15.50 -36.53 40.41
CA GLU A 14 16.00 -35.46 41.25
C GLU A 14 15.46 -34.09 40.85
N ALA A 15 14.85 -33.41 41.82
CA ALA A 15 14.68 -31.96 41.77
C ALA A 15 15.99 -31.28 42.18
N VAL A 16 16.49 -30.38 41.35
CA VAL A 16 17.79 -29.70 41.55
C VAL A 16 17.67 -28.20 41.50
N ASN A 17 18.57 -27.53 42.21
CA ASN A 17 18.68 -26.07 42.23
C ASN A 17 20.06 -25.60 41.77
N VAL A 18 20.09 -24.44 41.10
CA VAL A 18 21.27 -23.57 41.00
C VAL A 18 21.13 -22.50 42.08
N ASN A 19 21.87 -22.65 43.16
CA ASN A 19 21.77 -21.75 44.32
C ASN A 19 22.37 -20.37 44.04
N SER A 20 22.01 -19.40 44.88
CA SER A 20 22.58 -18.05 44.83
C SER A 20 24.11 -18.08 44.91
N GLY A 21 24.80 -17.33 44.04
CA GLY A 21 26.26 -17.32 43.93
C GLY A 21 26.86 -18.49 43.14
N HIS A 22 26.04 -19.46 42.70
CA HIS A 22 26.51 -20.57 41.85
C HIS A 22 26.27 -20.27 40.37
N ILE A 23 27.25 -20.64 39.56
CA ILE A 23 27.16 -20.62 38.09
C ILE A 23 27.33 -22.06 37.61
N ILE A 24 26.32 -22.63 36.97
CA ILE A 24 26.40 -23.93 36.30
C ILE A 24 26.58 -23.69 34.80
N THR A 25 27.58 -24.30 34.18
CA THR A 25 27.80 -24.23 32.74
C THR A 25 27.72 -25.62 32.13
N LEU A 26 26.78 -25.81 31.21
CA LEU A 26 26.58 -27.06 30.49
C LEU A 26 27.43 -27.09 29.22
N ASN A 27 28.50 -27.89 29.27
CA ASN A 27 29.44 -28.09 28.17
C ASN A 27 29.63 -29.56 27.76
N SER A 28 28.95 -30.50 28.40
CA SER A 28 28.94 -31.94 28.09
C SER A 28 27.55 -32.43 27.67
N ALA A 29 27.51 -33.58 27.00
CA ALA A 29 26.26 -34.19 26.57
C ALA A 29 25.51 -34.87 27.73
N SER A 30 24.17 -34.78 27.69
CA SER A 30 23.21 -35.60 28.44
C SER A 30 23.12 -35.36 29.96
N ASN A 31 22.69 -34.16 30.36
CA ASN A 31 22.21 -33.89 31.72
C ASN A 31 20.68 -34.06 31.77
N VAL A 32 20.16 -34.64 32.84
CA VAL A 32 18.71 -34.83 33.03
C VAL A 32 18.29 -34.49 34.45
N SER A 33 17.08 -33.98 34.66
CA SER A 33 16.54 -33.71 35.99
C SER A 33 15.03 -33.85 36.01
N ARG A 34 14.44 -34.14 37.17
CA ARG A 34 12.98 -34.12 37.32
C ARG A 34 12.41 -32.71 37.21
N SER A 35 13.07 -31.74 37.84
CA SER A 35 12.70 -30.33 37.83
C SER A 35 13.93 -29.48 38.20
N LEU A 36 13.96 -28.22 37.76
CA LEU A 36 15.08 -27.32 38.02
C LEU A 36 14.60 -25.96 38.51
N THR A 37 15.17 -25.49 39.62
CA THR A 37 15.07 -24.07 40.01
C THR A 37 16.41 -23.37 39.84
N VAL A 38 16.45 -22.29 39.06
CA VAL A 38 17.57 -21.35 39.08
C VAL A 38 17.22 -20.28 40.09
N SER A 39 17.77 -20.38 41.30
CA SER A 39 17.47 -19.46 42.41
C SER A 39 17.95 -18.05 42.11
N SER A 40 17.38 -17.04 42.78
CA SER A 40 17.87 -15.65 42.68
C SER A 40 19.37 -15.59 43.02
N GLY A 41 20.13 -14.89 42.17
CA GLY A 41 21.60 -14.84 42.22
C GLY A 41 22.32 -16.10 41.68
N GLY A 42 21.59 -17.13 41.28
CA GLY A 42 22.12 -18.30 40.57
C GLY A 42 22.16 -18.08 39.06
N THR A 43 23.05 -18.78 38.35
CA THR A 43 23.16 -18.68 36.88
C THR A 43 23.30 -20.04 36.23
N LEU A 44 22.47 -20.32 35.22
CA LEU A 44 22.58 -21.47 34.34
C LEU A 44 23.02 -21.01 32.94
N ASN A 45 24.17 -21.49 32.48
CA ASN A 45 24.70 -21.26 31.14
C ASN A 45 24.60 -22.55 30.31
N VAL A 46 24.01 -22.47 29.12
CA VAL A 46 23.95 -23.54 28.13
C VAL A 46 24.76 -23.10 26.91
N THR A 47 25.98 -23.64 26.77
CA THR A 47 26.94 -23.19 25.74
C THR A 47 27.16 -24.21 24.62
N SER A 48 27.09 -25.51 24.93
CA SER A 48 27.27 -26.60 23.96
C SER A 48 26.64 -27.93 24.37
N GLY A 49 26.34 -28.12 25.65
CA GLY A 49 25.77 -29.37 26.18
C GLY A 49 24.25 -29.50 26.01
N ASN A 50 23.72 -30.66 26.42
CA ASN A 50 22.29 -30.93 26.47
C ASN A 50 21.80 -31.04 27.92
N LEU A 51 20.68 -30.41 28.24
CA LEU A 51 19.93 -30.62 29.48
C LEU A 51 18.47 -30.92 29.15
N THR A 52 17.91 -31.97 29.75
CA THR A 52 16.47 -32.26 29.73
C THR A 52 15.89 -32.14 31.13
N ILE A 53 14.83 -31.37 31.27
CA ILE A 53 14.07 -31.20 32.50
C ILE A 53 12.72 -31.88 32.31
N GLY A 54 12.36 -32.79 33.21
CA GLY A 54 11.22 -33.69 33.06
C GLY A 54 11.59 -34.92 32.22
N CYS A 55 11.61 -36.10 32.83
CA CYS A 55 12.02 -37.34 32.15
C CYS A 55 10.87 -38.30 31.81
N THR A 56 9.73 -38.15 32.47
CA THR A 56 8.62 -39.12 32.40
C THR A 56 7.39 -38.49 31.76
N ASP A 57 6.98 -37.34 32.30
CA ASP A 57 5.79 -36.60 31.90
C ASP A 57 6.18 -35.22 31.33
N ASN A 58 5.20 -34.54 30.74
CA ASN A 58 5.35 -33.18 30.20
C ASN A 58 4.72 -32.15 31.15
N ASN A 59 5.06 -32.25 32.43
CA ASN A 59 4.52 -31.42 33.52
C ASN A 59 5.61 -30.91 34.49
N ALA A 60 6.89 -31.06 34.14
CA ALA A 60 8.00 -30.57 34.95
C ALA A 60 8.19 -29.06 34.80
N THR A 61 8.63 -28.39 35.87
CA THR A 61 8.87 -26.94 35.84
C THR A 61 10.37 -26.62 35.85
N LEU A 62 10.77 -25.76 34.90
CA LEU A 62 11.96 -24.91 35.04
C LEU A 62 11.53 -23.59 35.69
N ASN A 63 11.82 -23.44 36.98
CA ASN A 63 11.54 -22.23 37.74
C ASN A 63 12.74 -21.28 37.69
N LEU A 64 12.62 -20.17 36.99
CA LEU A 64 13.70 -19.23 36.75
C LEU A 64 13.53 -17.98 37.63
N LEU A 65 14.31 -17.92 38.71
CA LEU A 65 14.39 -16.79 39.66
C LEU A 65 15.72 -16.03 39.54
N GLY A 66 16.73 -16.62 38.89
CA GLY A 66 18.04 -16.03 38.61
C GLY A 66 18.29 -15.86 37.11
N ASN A 67 19.47 -16.23 36.64
CA ASN A 67 19.88 -16.01 35.24
C ASN A 67 19.90 -17.31 34.42
N LEU A 68 19.26 -17.31 33.26
CA LEU A 68 19.39 -18.32 32.23
C LEU A 68 20.05 -17.70 30.99
N ASN A 69 21.19 -18.26 30.57
CA ASN A 69 21.88 -17.86 29.36
C ASN A 69 22.04 -19.05 28.41
N VAL A 70 21.38 -19.01 27.25
CA VAL A 70 21.51 -20.02 26.21
C VAL A 70 22.24 -19.40 25.02
N THR A 71 23.50 -19.80 24.83
CA THR A 71 24.37 -19.31 23.75
C THR A 71 24.70 -20.42 22.74
N GLY A 72 24.41 -21.67 23.09
CA GLY A 72 24.55 -22.86 22.25
C GLY A 72 23.88 -24.06 22.91
N GLY A 73 24.12 -25.28 22.42
CA GLY A 73 23.57 -26.51 23.00
C GLY A 73 22.05 -26.63 22.90
N ASN A 74 21.47 -27.58 23.66
CA ASN A 74 20.03 -27.81 23.72
C ASN A 74 19.52 -27.83 25.17
N LEU A 75 18.51 -27.02 25.46
CA LEU A 75 17.73 -27.06 26.69
C LEU A 75 16.33 -27.59 26.37
N ASN A 76 16.02 -28.79 26.81
CA ASN A 76 14.69 -29.40 26.66
C ASN A 76 13.93 -29.31 28.00
N VAL A 77 12.69 -28.86 27.96
CA VAL A 77 11.80 -28.74 29.11
C VAL A 77 10.50 -29.46 28.79
N ASN A 78 10.36 -30.68 29.28
CA ASN A 78 9.13 -31.47 29.23
C ASN A 78 8.19 -30.98 30.34
N GLY A 79 7.60 -29.82 30.11
CA GLY A 79 6.63 -29.15 30.96
C GLY A 79 6.61 -27.66 30.70
N ASN A 80 6.91 -26.84 31.70
CA ASN A 80 6.81 -25.38 31.59
C ASN A 80 8.05 -24.62 32.07
N ILE A 81 8.24 -23.42 31.52
CA ILE A 81 9.21 -22.42 32.00
C ILE A 81 8.45 -21.30 32.70
N ALA A 82 8.78 -21.04 33.96
CA ALA A 82 8.24 -19.93 34.73
C ALA A 82 9.38 -18.95 35.08
N ALA A 83 9.52 -17.88 34.30
CA ALA A 83 10.50 -16.83 34.53
C ALA A 83 9.88 -15.72 35.38
N ALA A 84 10.33 -15.62 36.63
CA ALA A 84 9.77 -14.72 37.62
C ALA A 84 10.32 -13.29 37.51
N TYR A 85 9.65 -12.36 38.18
CA TYR A 85 10.14 -11.00 38.35
C TYR A 85 11.56 -11.02 38.98
N GLY A 86 12.47 -10.20 38.41
CA GLY A 86 13.87 -10.12 38.82
C GLY A 86 14.79 -11.18 38.20
N SER A 87 14.25 -12.10 37.38
CA SER A 87 15.06 -13.05 36.62
C SER A 87 15.59 -12.45 35.31
N VAL A 88 16.61 -13.09 34.74
CA VAL A 88 17.11 -12.79 33.39
C VAL A 88 16.99 -14.04 32.53
N PHE A 89 16.28 -13.91 31.42
CA PHE A 89 16.14 -14.96 30.42
C PHE A 89 16.78 -14.50 29.09
N SER A 90 17.96 -15.04 28.80
CA SER A 90 18.74 -14.70 27.62
C SER A 90 18.93 -15.90 26.68
N GLN A 91 18.67 -15.68 25.40
CA GLN A 91 18.96 -16.60 24.31
C GLN A 91 19.63 -15.84 23.17
N SER A 92 20.90 -16.14 22.92
CA SER A 92 21.69 -15.57 21.81
C SER A 92 22.17 -16.62 20.81
N GLY A 93 21.87 -17.90 21.07
CA GLY A 93 22.20 -19.05 20.25
C GLY A 93 21.53 -20.31 20.83
N GLY A 94 21.90 -21.49 20.31
CA GLY A 94 21.38 -22.78 20.79
C GLY A 94 19.86 -22.95 20.63
N ASN A 95 19.35 -24.04 21.19
CA ASN A 95 17.93 -24.39 21.15
C ASN A 95 17.35 -24.47 22.56
N ILE A 96 16.14 -23.96 22.71
CA ILE A 96 15.28 -24.19 23.87
C ILE A 96 14.01 -24.85 23.33
N ASN A 97 13.71 -26.06 23.77
CA ASN A 97 12.51 -26.79 23.38
C ASN A 97 11.63 -26.96 24.62
N VAL A 98 10.38 -26.52 24.56
CA VAL A 98 9.43 -26.62 25.66
C VAL A 98 8.23 -27.40 25.18
N ASP A 99 7.95 -28.50 25.84
CA ASP A 99 6.81 -29.35 25.55
C ASP A 99 5.98 -29.55 26.82
N GLY A 100 4.86 -28.83 26.91
CA GLY A 100 3.94 -28.90 28.04
C GLY A 100 2.77 -29.87 27.83
N ASN A 101 2.76 -30.63 26.73
CA ASN A 101 1.70 -31.56 26.39
C ASN A 101 2.31 -32.94 26.18
N SER A 102 1.80 -33.98 26.82
CA SER A 102 2.26 -35.37 26.59
C SER A 102 1.26 -36.19 25.76
N GLY A 103 0.23 -35.54 25.21
CA GLY A 103 -0.93 -36.17 24.60
C GLY A 103 -1.99 -36.63 25.62
N ASN A 104 -1.72 -36.49 26.92
CA ASN A 104 -2.66 -36.81 28.01
C ASN A 104 -2.67 -35.68 29.05
N ILE A 105 -3.87 -35.18 29.37
CA ILE A 105 -4.08 -34.05 30.30
C ILE A 105 -3.45 -34.30 31.67
N ALA A 106 -3.52 -35.54 32.19
CA ALA A 106 -3.02 -35.86 33.53
C ALA A 106 -1.49 -35.78 33.66
N THR A 107 -0.78 -35.94 32.55
CA THR A 107 0.69 -35.95 32.45
C THR A 107 1.21 -34.73 31.69
N SER A 108 0.38 -33.70 31.54
CA SER A 108 0.70 -32.43 30.87
C SER A 108 0.75 -31.28 31.87
N VAL A 109 1.23 -30.12 31.45
CA VAL A 109 1.09 -28.87 32.21
C VAL A 109 -0.38 -28.66 32.54
N ALA A 110 -0.66 -28.36 33.82
CA ALA A 110 -2.02 -28.27 34.34
C ALA A 110 -2.76 -27.03 33.81
N ASP A 111 -4.08 -27.12 33.71
CA ASP A 111 -4.95 -25.99 33.41
C ASP A 111 -4.70 -24.81 34.38
N GLY A 112 -4.69 -23.58 33.85
CA GLY A 112 -4.33 -22.36 34.57
C GLY A 112 -2.84 -22.04 34.60
N THR A 113 -1.98 -22.98 34.17
CA THR A 113 -0.54 -22.78 34.06
C THR A 113 -0.15 -22.53 32.60
N ARG A 114 0.78 -21.62 32.33
CA ARG A 114 1.27 -21.35 30.97
C ARG A 114 2.47 -22.23 30.67
N ILE A 115 2.65 -22.63 29.41
CA ILE A 115 3.84 -23.41 29.01
C ILE A 115 5.10 -22.54 29.16
N ILE A 116 5.05 -21.28 28.76
CA ILE A 116 6.09 -20.29 29.03
C ILE A 116 5.42 -19.04 29.60
N ASP A 117 5.78 -18.67 30.83
CA ASP A 117 5.39 -17.41 31.45
C ASP A 117 6.65 -16.60 31.74
N VAL A 118 6.68 -15.34 31.31
CA VAL A 118 7.78 -14.42 31.55
C VAL A 118 7.25 -13.17 32.23
N ILE A 119 7.84 -12.84 33.38
CA ILE A 119 7.56 -11.61 34.14
C ILE A 119 8.85 -10.77 34.15
N PRO A 120 9.09 -9.91 33.15
CA PRO A 120 10.26 -9.04 33.14
C PRO A 120 10.18 -8.03 34.28
N GLU A 121 11.32 -7.70 34.87
CA GLU A 121 11.45 -6.54 35.77
C GLU A 121 11.76 -5.28 34.96
N ASN A 122 12.61 -5.40 33.94
CA ASN A 122 13.04 -4.29 33.11
C ASN A 122 13.49 -4.77 31.71
N ALA A 123 13.91 -3.83 30.86
CA ALA A 123 14.38 -4.10 29.49
C ALA A 123 15.48 -5.18 29.38
N SER A 124 16.33 -5.34 30.39
CA SER A 124 17.42 -6.32 30.39
C SER A 124 17.01 -7.71 30.89
N SER A 125 15.80 -7.87 31.42
CA SER A 125 15.31 -9.17 31.92
C SER A 125 15.06 -10.19 30.81
N LEU A 126 14.93 -9.75 29.56
CA LEU A 126 14.70 -10.64 28.41
C LEU A 126 15.57 -10.21 27.23
N ASN A 127 16.48 -11.11 26.81
CA ASN A 127 17.40 -10.86 25.69
C ASN A 127 17.33 -12.03 24.70
N TRP A 128 16.49 -11.91 23.68
CA TRP A 128 16.32 -12.92 22.63
C TRP A 128 16.90 -12.38 21.32
N THR A 129 18.19 -12.59 21.15
CA THR A 129 18.98 -11.99 20.07
C THR A 129 19.49 -13.00 19.06
N GLY A 130 19.34 -14.29 19.34
CA GLY A 130 19.78 -15.41 18.51
C GLY A 130 19.26 -16.75 19.02
N GLY A 131 19.44 -17.83 18.26
CA GLY A 131 18.96 -19.17 18.63
C GLY A 131 17.48 -19.40 18.34
N THR A 132 16.99 -20.59 18.71
CA THR A 132 15.61 -21.03 18.45
C THR A 132 14.90 -21.42 19.75
N LEU A 133 13.74 -20.84 20.01
CA LEU A 133 12.79 -21.28 21.04
C LEU A 133 11.64 -22.05 20.36
N THR A 134 11.54 -23.34 20.62
CA THR A 134 10.48 -24.20 20.09
C THR A 134 9.46 -24.51 21.18
N ILE A 135 8.19 -24.19 20.94
CA ILE A 135 7.08 -24.73 21.70
C ILE A 135 6.56 -25.93 20.90
N VAL A 136 6.82 -27.13 21.40
CA VAL A 136 6.66 -28.37 20.64
C VAL A 136 5.19 -28.65 20.34
N ASP A 137 4.33 -28.51 21.35
CA ASP A 137 2.91 -28.83 21.24
C ASP A 137 2.03 -27.75 21.89
N PRO A 138 0.79 -27.55 21.40
CA PRO A 138 -0.17 -26.68 22.05
C PRO A 138 -0.53 -27.22 23.43
N HIS A 139 -1.07 -26.36 24.30
CA HIS A 139 -1.48 -26.78 25.63
C HIS A 139 -2.57 -27.88 25.57
N ALA A 140 -2.42 -28.92 26.39
CA ALA A 140 -3.37 -30.04 26.47
C ALA A 140 -4.75 -29.66 27.07
N ALA A 141 -4.86 -28.48 27.68
CA ALA A 141 -6.06 -28.07 28.41
C ALA A 141 -7.17 -27.67 27.45
N THR A 142 -8.41 -27.99 27.80
CA THR A 142 -9.59 -27.59 27.04
C THR A 142 -9.94 -26.12 27.25
N ALA A 143 -9.58 -25.55 28.41
CA ALA A 143 -9.67 -24.12 28.67
C ALA A 143 -8.59 -23.33 27.90
N ALA A 144 -8.84 -22.03 27.69
CA ALA A 144 -7.97 -21.16 26.89
C ALA A 144 -6.69 -20.78 27.64
N ASN A 145 -5.67 -21.63 27.59
CA ASN A 145 -4.35 -21.39 28.17
C ASN A 145 -3.37 -20.84 27.14
N ASP A 146 -2.46 -19.98 27.60
CA ASP A 146 -1.39 -19.42 26.77
C ASP A 146 -0.20 -20.40 26.76
N VAL A 147 0.36 -20.66 25.57
CA VAL A 147 1.64 -21.37 25.42
C VAL A 147 2.82 -20.42 25.63
N LEU A 148 2.62 -19.13 25.34
CA LEU A 148 3.56 -18.06 25.64
C LEU A 148 2.80 -16.88 26.24
N ARG A 149 3.21 -16.49 27.44
CA ARG A 149 2.66 -15.35 28.15
C ARG A 149 3.76 -14.38 28.56
N LEU A 150 3.53 -13.10 28.27
CA LEU A 150 4.18 -12.00 28.96
C LEU A 150 3.26 -11.49 30.07
N SER A 151 3.80 -11.37 31.27
CA SER A 151 3.05 -11.05 32.49
C SER A 151 3.73 -9.89 33.25
N GLY A 152 2.97 -9.25 34.13
CA GLY A 152 3.46 -8.18 35.00
C GLY A 152 3.50 -6.79 34.38
N GLN A 153 4.22 -5.89 35.06
CA GLN A 153 4.41 -4.49 34.70
C GLN A 153 5.91 -4.22 34.68
N PHE A 154 6.40 -3.67 33.58
CA PHE A 154 7.79 -3.21 33.45
C PHE A 154 7.86 -2.04 32.47
N ASP A 155 8.71 -1.07 32.75
CA ASP A 155 8.91 0.06 31.86
C ASP A 155 10.00 -0.23 30.85
N GLY A 156 9.79 0.21 29.61
CA GLY A 156 10.72 0.02 28.51
C GLY A 156 10.43 -1.18 27.62
N TYR A 157 11.47 -1.72 26.99
CA TYR A 157 11.35 -2.65 25.88
C TYR A 157 12.29 -3.83 26.08
N VAL A 158 11.77 -5.03 25.92
CA VAL A 158 12.59 -6.25 25.89
C VAL A 158 13.51 -6.24 24.68
N ASN A 159 14.69 -6.87 24.82
CA ASN A 159 15.69 -6.92 23.78
C ASN A 159 15.49 -8.15 22.89
N VAL A 160 14.53 -8.09 21.98
CA VAL A 160 14.30 -9.11 20.95
C VAL A 160 14.76 -8.59 19.59
N THR A 161 15.46 -9.40 18.82
CA THR A 161 15.92 -9.04 17.46
C THR A 161 15.47 -10.07 16.43
N SER A 162 15.61 -9.73 15.14
CA SER A 162 15.41 -10.67 14.03
C SER A 162 16.47 -11.78 13.96
N GLY A 163 17.46 -11.81 14.85
CA GLY A 163 18.39 -12.94 14.99
C GLY A 163 17.79 -14.12 15.74
N HIS A 164 16.80 -13.90 16.61
CA HIS A 164 16.10 -14.95 17.33
C HIS A 164 14.97 -15.57 16.50
N THR A 165 14.67 -16.84 16.72
CA THR A 165 13.54 -17.53 16.11
C THR A 165 12.66 -18.15 17.20
N ILE A 166 11.35 -17.91 17.13
CA ILE A 166 10.35 -18.70 17.85
C ILE A 166 9.63 -19.62 16.88
N LYS A 167 9.46 -20.87 17.29
CA LYS A 167 8.89 -21.95 16.50
C LYS A 167 7.68 -22.54 17.24
N PHE A 168 6.53 -22.58 16.58
CA PHE A 168 5.32 -23.23 17.07
C PHE A 168 5.16 -24.57 16.34
N GLY A 169 5.28 -25.67 17.08
CA GLY A 169 5.49 -26.99 16.51
C GLY A 169 6.97 -27.27 16.23
N ASP A 170 7.41 -28.51 16.37
CA ASP A 170 8.77 -28.94 16.06
C ASP A 170 8.92 -29.49 14.62
N GLY A 171 7.79 -29.80 13.97
CA GLY A 171 7.73 -30.43 12.64
C GLY A 171 7.54 -31.95 12.69
N PHE A 172 7.48 -32.54 13.89
CA PHE A 172 7.42 -33.98 14.10
C PHE A 172 6.28 -34.41 15.04
N SER A 173 6.14 -33.77 16.21
CA SER A 173 5.13 -34.13 17.20
C SER A 173 3.71 -33.90 16.68
N ASN A 174 2.85 -34.91 16.85
CA ASN A 174 1.48 -34.93 16.35
C ASN A 174 0.42 -34.71 17.44
N GLN A 175 0.84 -34.33 18.63
CA GLN A 175 -0.07 -34.23 19.76
C GLN A 175 -1.08 -33.11 19.55
N SER A 176 -2.35 -33.37 19.86
CA SER A 176 -3.40 -32.38 19.67
C SER A 176 -3.45 -31.37 20.81
N GLY A 177 -3.77 -30.12 20.49
CA GLY A 177 -4.13 -29.13 21.51
C GLY A 177 -5.50 -29.43 22.10
N GLY A 178 -5.70 -29.15 23.39
CA GLY A 178 -6.97 -29.39 24.05
C GLY A 178 -8.07 -28.40 23.64
N ASN A 179 -7.70 -27.19 23.21
CA ASN A 179 -8.64 -26.12 22.87
C ASN A 179 -8.74 -25.87 21.36
N ALA A 180 -9.90 -26.16 20.77
CA ALA A 180 -10.16 -26.05 19.34
C ALA A 180 -10.11 -24.63 18.74
N THR A 181 -10.31 -23.61 19.57
CA THR A 181 -10.27 -22.22 19.11
C THR A 181 -8.86 -21.65 19.18
N ASN A 182 -8.07 -22.05 20.16
CA ASN A 182 -6.87 -21.31 20.55
C ASN A 182 -5.54 -21.96 20.14
N GLY A 183 -5.46 -23.29 20.07
CA GLY A 183 -4.22 -23.99 19.71
C GLY A 183 -2.97 -23.45 20.41
N PHE A 184 -1.94 -23.07 19.65
CA PHE A 184 -0.78 -22.33 20.18
C PHE A 184 -1.19 -20.88 20.47
N ARG A 185 -1.86 -20.66 21.60
CA ARG A 185 -2.31 -19.34 22.02
C ARG A 185 -1.19 -18.53 22.61
N VAL A 186 -0.92 -17.35 22.07
CA VAL A 186 0.07 -16.43 22.64
C VAL A 186 -0.59 -15.15 23.15
N ASN A 187 -0.05 -14.65 24.26
CA ASN A 187 -0.34 -13.33 24.75
C ASN A 187 0.96 -12.62 25.11
N THR A 188 1.39 -11.76 24.20
CA THR A 188 2.64 -10.99 24.33
C THR A 188 2.44 -9.61 24.94
N TRP A 189 1.26 -9.34 25.51
CA TRP A 189 0.90 -8.03 26.07
C TRP A 189 1.07 -8.00 27.59
N ALA A 190 1.83 -7.02 28.09
CA ALA A 190 1.95 -6.69 29.50
C ALA A 190 1.18 -5.39 29.81
N ILE A 191 1.20 -4.96 31.08
CA ILE A 191 0.42 -3.79 31.55
C ILE A 191 0.93 -2.46 30.95
N THR A 192 2.20 -2.39 30.56
CA THR A 192 2.85 -1.15 30.10
C THR A 192 3.56 -1.28 28.75
N SER A 193 3.82 -2.51 28.28
CA SER A 193 4.63 -2.80 27.09
C SER A 193 4.25 -4.19 26.54
N GLY A 194 5.11 -4.78 25.71
CA GLY A 194 4.89 -6.12 25.19
C GLY A 194 6.15 -6.80 24.67
N LEU A 195 5.97 -8.05 24.22
CA LEU A 195 7.00 -8.93 23.70
C LEU A 195 6.87 -9.03 22.17
N PRO A 196 7.68 -8.28 21.40
CA PRO A 196 7.79 -8.54 19.97
C PRO A 196 8.45 -9.90 19.76
N LEU A 197 8.16 -10.55 18.64
CA LEU A 197 8.80 -11.81 18.26
C LEU A 197 9.94 -11.53 17.27
N GLY A 198 10.96 -12.39 17.25
CA GLY A 198 12.01 -12.38 16.23
C GLY A 198 11.48 -12.90 14.89
N ASN A 199 12.08 -13.95 14.35
CA ASN A 199 11.45 -14.76 13.31
C ASN A 199 10.38 -15.66 13.93
N VAL A 200 9.29 -15.89 13.21
CA VAL A 200 8.22 -16.80 13.60
C VAL A 200 8.14 -17.92 12.57
N ILE A 201 8.21 -19.16 13.04
CA ILE A 201 7.98 -20.36 12.24
C ILE A 201 6.78 -21.11 12.81
N VAL A 202 5.84 -21.48 11.95
CA VAL A 202 4.70 -22.33 12.31
C VAL A 202 4.81 -23.64 11.54
N GLU A 203 5.01 -24.73 12.26
CA GLU A 203 4.96 -26.09 11.73
C GLU A 203 3.58 -26.70 11.94
N GLY A 204 3.20 -27.64 11.08
CA GLY A 204 1.98 -28.43 11.31
C GLY A 204 2.11 -29.86 10.82
N PRO A 205 2.87 -30.70 11.54
CA PRO A 205 2.66 -32.15 11.45
C PRO A 205 1.19 -32.51 11.78
N ALA A 206 0.77 -33.73 11.44
CA ALA A 206 -0.58 -34.22 11.69
C ALA A 206 -1.03 -33.99 13.15
N GLY A 207 -2.29 -33.65 13.41
CA GLY A 207 -2.82 -33.35 14.76
C GLY A 207 -3.87 -32.24 14.73
N THR A 208 -4.77 -32.21 15.71
CA THR A 208 -5.84 -31.19 15.76
C THR A 208 -5.46 -30.03 16.67
N ASN A 209 -6.04 -28.85 16.41
CA ASN A 209 -5.89 -27.66 17.25
C ASN A 209 -4.44 -27.18 17.40
N ARG A 210 -3.65 -27.27 16.31
CA ARG A 210 -2.23 -26.88 16.25
C ARG A 210 -2.00 -25.54 15.56
N HIS A 211 -3.01 -24.69 15.48
CA HIS A 211 -2.91 -23.37 14.85
C HIS A 211 -2.39 -22.32 15.84
N LEU A 212 -1.53 -21.43 15.37
CA LEU A 212 -1.06 -20.25 16.11
C LEU A 212 -2.18 -19.22 16.22
N THR A 213 -2.49 -18.77 17.44
CA THR A 213 -3.40 -17.65 17.68
C THR A 213 -2.75 -16.62 18.58
N GLY A 214 -3.13 -15.35 18.39
CA GLY A 214 -2.81 -14.28 19.32
C GLY A 214 -4.06 -13.86 20.08
N THR A 215 -3.94 -13.61 21.37
CA THR A 215 -5.01 -12.93 22.14
C THR A 215 -5.26 -11.53 21.56
N TYR A 216 -4.19 -10.90 21.08
CA TYR A 216 -4.16 -9.57 20.49
C TYR A 216 -3.19 -9.57 19.31
N GLN A 217 -2.97 -8.39 18.74
CA GLN A 217 -2.03 -8.16 17.65
C GLN A 217 -0.57 -8.44 18.03
N ILE A 218 0.24 -8.91 17.07
CA ILE A 218 1.61 -9.38 17.30
C ILE A 218 2.60 -8.63 16.39
N PRO A 219 3.57 -7.89 16.97
CA PRO A 219 4.75 -7.42 16.25
C PRO A 219 5.80 -8.53 16.05
N VAL A 220 6.28 -8.65 14.82
CA VAL A 220 7.30 -9.63 14.38
C VAL A 220 8.43 -8.85 13.70
N TYR A 221 9.61 -8.85 14.33
CA TYR A 221 10.78 -8.11 13.85
C TYR A 221 11.51 -8.82 12.71
N GLY A 222 11.38 -10.15 12.63
CA GLY A 222 11.96 -10.99 11.60
C GLY A 222 10.92 -11.44 10.56
N ASN A 223 11.16 -12.62 10.01
CA ASN A 223 10.32 -13.25 9.01
C ASN A 223 9.17 -14.04 9.64
N LEU A 224 8.07 -14.20 8.91
CA LEU A 224 7.02 -15.17 9.17
C LEU A 224 7.11 -16.30 8.16
N THR A 225 7.29 -17.53 8.63
CA THR A 225 7.27 -18.74 7.80
C THR A 225 6.18 -19.69 8.29
N ILE A 226 5.30 -20.12 7.39
CA ILE A 226 4.27 -21.13 7.68
C ILE A 226 4.53 -22.34 6.80
N ASN A 227 4.91 -23.44 7.43
CA ASN A 227 5.27 -24.67 6.75
C ASN A 227 4.04 -25.55 6.48
N ASN A 228 4.26 -26.64 5.75
CA ASN A 228 3.21 -27.59 5.39
C ASN A 228 2.42 -28.05 6.62
N GLY A 229 1.09 -27.98 6.52
CA GLY A 229 0.13 -28.29 7.58
C GLY A 229 0.08 -27.27 8.72
N GLY A 230 1.04 -26.33 8.80
CA GLY A 230 1.04 -25.25 9.77
C GLY A 230 -0.06 -24.23 9.48
N GLU A 231 -0.67 -23.69 10.53
CA GLU A 231 -1.69 -22.65 10.39
C GLU A 231 -1.46 -21.50 11.38
N SER A 232 -1.47 -20.26 10.88
CA SER A 232 -1.55 -19.05 11.71
C SER A 232 -2.91 -18.39 11.56
N ARG A 233 -3.57 -18.07 12.67
CA ARG A 233 -4.84 -17.33 12.76
C ARG A 233 -4.71 -16.03 13.54
N VAL A 234 -3.53 -15.42 13.52
CA VAL A 234 -3.29 -14.12 14.13
C VAL A 234 -4.07 -13.05 13.35
N SER A 235 -5.05 -12.42 14.01
CA SER A 235 -5.98 -11.48 13.34
C SER A 235 -5.29 -10.25 12.75
N THR A 236 -4.35 -9.67 13.51
CA THR A 236 -3.54 -8.51 13.11
C THR A 236 -2.06 -8.80 13.32
N LEU A 237 -1.26 -8.71 12.27
CA LEU A 237 0.18 -8.99 12.31
C LEU A 237 0.98 -7.81 11.76
N TYR A 238 1.97 -7.36 12.52
CA TYR A 238 2.93 -6.33 12.11
C TYR A 238 4.27 -7.00 11.81
N LEU A 239 4.68 -6.99 10.55
CA LEU A 239 5.84 -7.73 10.06
C LEU A 239 6.91 -6.77 9.57
N ASN A 240 8.13 -6.91 10.09
CA ASN A 240 9.32 -6.15 9.68
C ASN A 240 10.30 -6.98 8.82
N GLY A 241 9.94 -8.23 8.49
CA GLY A 241 10.65 -9.10 7.55
C GLY A 241 9.76 -9.63 6.42
N ASN A 242 10.09 -10.80 5.87
CA ASN A 242 9.36 -11.46 4.79
C ASN A 242 8.25 -12.37 5.30
N ALA A 243 7.18 -12.53 4.52
CA ALA A 243 6.14 -13.53 4.74
C ALA A 243 6.30 -14.66 3.72
N VAL A 244 6.45 -15.90 4.19
CA VAL A 244 6.59 -17.09 3.37
C VAL A 244 5.58 -18.14 3.83
N ILE A 245 4.52 -18.31 3.06
CA ILE A 245 3.54 -19.37 3.25
C ILE A 245 3.93 -20.48 2.28
N ASN A 246 4.49 -21.56 2.80
CA ASN A 246 4.93 -22.70 2.00
C ASN A 246 3.74 -23.56 1.56
N SER A 247 3.96 -24.47 0.61
CA SER A 247 2.95 -25.42 0.15
C SER A 247 2.32 -26.16 1.33
N GLY A 248 0.99 -26.15 1.39
CA GLY A 248 0.20 -26.74 2.47
C GLY A 248 0.14 -25.94 3.78
N GLY A 249 0.88 -24.83 3.89
CA GLY A 249 0.74 -23.88 5.00
C GLY A 249 -0.49 -22.97 4.83
N THR A 250 -1.06 -22.51 5.95
CA THR A 250 -2.25 -21.64 5.95
C THR A 250 -2.04 -20.37 6.78
N LEU A 251 -2.24 -19.19 6.18
CA LEU A 251 -2.35 -17.92 6.87
C LEU A 251 -3.81 -17.45 6.87
N THR A 252 -4.34 -17.19 8.06
CA THR A 252 -5.63 -16.55 8.27
C THR A 252 -5.43 -15.19 8.96
N SER A 253 -5.65 -14.09 8.23
CA SER A 253 -5.57 -12.72 8.76
C SER A 253 -6.89 -12.00 8.56
N SER A 254 -7.70 -11.96 9.62
CA SER A 254 -9.09 -11.46 9.59
C SER A 254 -9.22 -9.96 9.74
N THR A 255 -8.21 -9.28 10.28
CA THR A 255 -8.25 -7.83 10.52
C THR A 255 -7.26 -7.11 9.64
N GLY A 256 -5.96 -7.41 9.72
CA GLY A 256 -5.00 -6.73 8.86
C GLY A 256 -3.59 -7.28 8.88
N PHE A 257 -2.90 -7.09 7.76
CA PHE A 257 -1.52 -7.49 7.56
C PHE A 257 -0.67 -6.26 7.25
N PHE A 258 0.35 -6.02 8.06
CA PHE A 258 1.10 -4.77 8.08
C PHE A 258 2.58 -5.05 7.75
N PHE A 259 3.09 -4.46 6.67
CA PHE A 259 4.51 -4.42 6.34
C PHE A 259 5.13 -3.15 6.91
N VAL A 260 5.61 -3.23 8.14
CA VAL A 260 6.00 -2.07 8.98
C VAL A 260 7.06 -2.46 10.01
N ASN A 261 7.69 -1.47 10.66
CA ASN A 261 8.43 -1.70 11.90
C ASN A 261 7.51 -1.44 13.12
N GLY A 262 6.80 -2.47 13.57
CA GLY A 262 5.82 -2.37 14.67
C GLY A 262 6.50 -2.37 16.04
N ARG A 263 5.93 -1.65 17.01
CA ARG A 263 6.44 -1.56 18.39
C ARG A 263 5.29 -1.35 19.36
N PHE A 264 5.33 -2.03 20.50
CA PHE A 264 4.42 -1.74 21.61
C PHE A 264 4.63 -0.30 22.11
N ILE A 265 3.55 0.44 22.30
CA ILE A 265 3.57 1.80 22.87
C ILE A 265 3.07 1.77 24.31
N ASP A 266 1.99 1.02 24.54
CA ASP A 266 1.35 0.85 25.83
C ASP A 266 0.61 -0.51 25.91
N ALA A 267 -0.20 -0.71 26.94
CA ALA A 267 -0.99 -1.91 27.23
C ALA A 267 -2.06 -2.28 26.17
N SER A 268 -2.34 -1.39 25.23
CA SER A 268 -3.42 -1.52 24.25
C SER A 268 -3.03 -1.15 22.81
N THR A 269 -1.89 -0.48 22.62
CA THR A 269 -1.49 0.10 21.34
C THR A 269 -0.16 -0.45 20.82
N VAL A 270 -0.18 -0.93 19.57
CA VAL A 270 1.04 -1.08 18.76
C VAL A 270 1.12 0.13 17.83
N GLY A 271 2.16 0.93 18.03
CA GLY A 271 2.58 1.96 17.08
C GLY A 271 3.51 1.34 16.04
N PHE A 272 3.74 2.05 14.94
CA PHE A 272 4.67 1.56 13.91
C PHE A 272 5.36 2.72 13.20
N THR A 273 6.62 2.47 12.84
CA THR A 273 7.42 3.34 11.96
C THR A 273 7.65 2.64 10.62
N PRO A 274 8.14 3.34 9.59
CA PRO A 274 8.46 2.70 8.33
C PRO A 274 9.53 1.62 8.51
N SER A 275 9.31 0.43 7.94
CA SER A 275 10.38 -0.57 7.81
C SER A 275 11.45 -0.06 6.86
N ILE A 276 12.73 -0.31 7.15
CA ILE A 276 13.85 -0.03 6.22
C ILE A 276 14.29 -1.27 5.43
N ASN A 277 13.68 -2.42 5.72
CA ASN A 277 14.01 -3.69 5.09
C ASN A 277 13.25 -3.83 3.77
N ALA A 278 13.89 -4.39 2.74
CA ALA A 278 13.15 -4.90 1.60
C ALA A 278 12.30 -6.10 2.07
N GLN A 279 11.01 -6.11 1.75
CA GLN A 279 10.10 -7.16 2.22
C GLN A 279 9.44 -7.87 1.04
N GLN A 280 9.08 -9.13 1.25
CA GLN A 280 8.44 -9.97 0.26
C GLN A 280 7.24 -10.69 0.86
N PHE A 281 6.19 -10.86 0.06
CA PHE A 281 5.05 -11.71 0.35
C PHE A 281 5.01 -12.86 -0.64
N THR A 282 5.29 -14.07 -0.17
CA THR A 282 5.26 -15.30 -0.96
C THR A 282 4.17 -16.22 -0.44
N ASN A 283 3.23 -16.60 -1.29
CA ASN A 283 2.17 -17.55 -0.99
C ASN A 283 2.17 -18.74 -1.96
N ASN A 284 2.72 -19.86 -1.49
CA ASN A 284 2.64 -21.17 -2.13
C ASN A 284 1.58 -22.08 -1.47
N GLY A 285 0.87 -21.59 -0.45
CA GLY A 285 -0.16 -22.32 0.29
C GLY A 285 -1.51 -21.61 0.24
N VAL A 286 -2.16 -21.51 1.39
CA VAL A 286 -3.47 -20.84 1.54
C VAL A 286 -3.31 -19.55 2.33
N VAL A 287 -3.81 -18.44 1.77
CA VAL A 287 -3.97 -17.17 2.49
C VAL A 287 -5.43 -16.77 2.41
N ARG A 288 -6.05 -16.50 3.56
CA ARG A 288 -7.49 -16.24 3.70
C ARG A 288 -7.79 -15.18 4.77
N ASN A 289 -8.86 -14.42 4.57
CA ASN A 289 -9.31 -13.40 5.51
C ASN A 289 -10.32 -13.91 6.56
N SER A 290 -10.67 -15.19 6.53
CA SER A 290 -11.57 -15.81 7.50
C SER A 290 -11.35 -17.31 7.58
N ALA A 291 -11.49 -17.86 8.79
CA ALA A 291 -11.37 -19.29 9.03
C ALA A 291 -12.59 -20.10 8.54
N THR A 292 -13.74 -19.43 8.35
CA THR A 292 -15.02 -20.06 8.01
C THR A 292 -15.44 -19.74 6.58
N VAL A 293 -15.61 -18.46 6.26
CA VAL A 293 -16.06 -17.97 4.95
C VAL A 293 -15.10 -16.90 4.45
N SER A 294 -14.17 -17.31 3.58
CA SER A 294 -13.15 -16.41 3.02
C SER A 294 -13.71 -15.64 1.83
N THR A 295 -13.52 -14.33 1.81
CA THR A 295 -13.90 -13.44 0.70
C THR A 295 -12.70 -12.82 -0.03
N ALA A 296 -11.50 -12.97 0.52
CA ALA A 296 -10.24 -12.49 -0.04
C ALA A 296 -9.06 -13.21 0.62
N ASN A 297 -7.83 -12.96 0.15
CA ASN A 297 -6.63 -13.42 0.83
C ASN A 297 -6.44 -12.69 2.16
N LEU A 298 -6.55 -11.36 2.16
CA LEU A 298 -6.42 -10.54 3.36
C LEU A 298 -7.61 -9.59 3.51
N ASN A 299 -7.91 -9.16 4.73
CA ASN A 299 -8.90 -8.12 4.93
C ASN A 299 -8.29 -6.74 4.59
N ASN A 300 -7.38 -6.26 5.42
CA ASN A 300 -6.64 -5.02 5.17
C ASN A 300 -5.15 -5.31 4.90
N LEU A 301 -4.53 -4.49 4.06
CA LEU A 301 -3.08 -4.52 3.79
C LEU A 301 -2.51 -3.13 4.00
N VAL A 302 -1.49 -3.01 4.85
CA VAL A 302 -0.84 -1.73 5.13
C VAL A 302 0.63 -1.80 4.74
N ILE A 303 1.06 -0.84 3.93
CA ILE A 303 2.45 -0.66 3.51
C ILE A 303 3.00 0.59 4.17
N ASN A 304 3.96 0.41 5.07
CA ASN A 304 4.76 1.49 5.65
C ASN A 304 6.23 1.04 5.61
N ASN A 305 6.86 1.16 4.45
CA ASN A 305 8.18 0.64 4.16
C ASN A 305 9.02 1.71 3.45
N ALA A 306 10.02 2.27 4.12
CA ALA A 306 10.93 3.26 3.55
C ALA A 306 12.12 2.65 2.77
N SER A 307 12.17 1.34 2.58
CA SER A 307 13.19 0.71 1.72
C SER A 307 12.99 1.16 0.28
N ALA A 308 14.09 1.48 -0.41
CA ALA A 308 14.05 1.81 -1.84
C ALA A 308 13.52 0.64 -2.72
N LEU A 309 13.65 -0.60 -2.23
CA LEU A 309 13.11 -1.79 -2.89
C LEU A 309 11.63 -2.05 -2.53
N GLY A 310 11.11 -1.44 -1.45
CA GLY A 310 9.73 -1.58 -1.01
C GLY A 310 9.31 -2.99 -0.62
N VAL A 311 8.03 -3.29 -0.82
CA VAL A 311 7.40 -4.59 -0.60
C VAL A 311 7.09 -5.24 -1.95
N THR A 312 7.50 -6.48 -2.17
CA THR A 312 7.26 -7.21 -3.43
C THR A 312 6.28 -8.36 -3.21
N LEU A 313 5.24 -8.42 -4.05
CA LEU A 313 4.36 -9.59 -4.12
C LEU A 313 4.98 -10.65 -5.03
N ASN A 314 5.30 -11.81 -4.47
CA ASN A 314 5.75 -13.00 -5.21
C ASN A 314 4.59 -13.95 -5.54
N SER A 315 3.36 -13.56 -5.20
CA SER A 315 2.13 -14.30 -5.48
C SER A 315 0.94 -13.33 -5.55
N PRO A 316 -0.15 -13.66 -6.25
CA PRO A 316 -1.37 -12.85 -6.23
C PRO A 316 -1.91 -12.64 -4.81
N VAL A 317 -2.42 -11.45 -4.52
CA VAL A 317 -3.07 -11.12 -3.25
C VAL A 317 -4.36 -10.36 -3.52
N SER A 318 -5.47 -10.86 -2.99
CA SER A 318 -6.78 -10.19 -2.99
C SER A 318 -7.11 -9.61 -1.62
N LEU A 319 -7.77 -8.44 -1.61
CA LEU A 319 -8.20 -7.72 -0.40
C LEU A 319 -9.71 -7.53 -0.38
N SER A 320 -10.36 -7.75 0.76
CA SER A 320 -11.79 -7.43 0.96
C SER A 320 -12.03 -6.07 1.62
N GLY A 321 -11.01 -5.52 2.27
CA GLY A 321 -11.06 -4.25 3.00
C GLY A 321 -10.19 -3.18 2.32
N THR A 322 -9.44 -2.45 3.14
CA THR A 322 -8.66 -1.29 2.71
C THR A 322 -7.20 -1.66 2.46
N MET A 323 -6.67 -1.22 1.32
CA MET A 323 -5.23 -1.05 1.13
C MET A 323 -4.81 0.33 1.64
N THR A 324 -3.82 0.39 2.53
CA THR A 324 -3.24 1.65 3.01
C THR A 324 -1.78 1.77 2.59
N LEU A 325 -1.49 2.82 1.84
CA LEU A 325 -0.17 3.16 1.35
C LEU A 325 0.36 4.38 2.13
N THR A 326 1.22 4.13 3.12
CA THR A 326 1.76 5.18 4.00
C THR A 326 3.16 5.62 3.57
N ASN A 327 4.07 4.66 3.36
CA ASN A 327 5.42 4.89 2.83
C ASN A 327 5.83 3.69 1.97
N GLY A 328 6.50 3.93 0.84
CA GLY A 328 7.14 2.88 0.05
C GLY A 328 6.35 2.33 -1.11
N LEU A 329 7.07 1.56 -1.94
CA LEU A 329 6.51 0.91 -3.11
C LEU A 329 5.87 -0.43 -2.74
N LEU A 330 4.74 -0.73 -3.36
CA LEU A 330 4.22 -2.10 -3.47
C LEU A 330 4.45 -2.60 -4.90
N ASN A 331 5.43 -3.47 -5.10
CA ASN A 331 5.77 -4.01 -6.41
C ASN A 331 4.86 -5.19 -6.75
N THR A 332 4.28 -5.13 -7.94
CA THR A 332 3.37 -6.13 -8.49
C THR A 332 3.82 -6.50 -9.91
N SER A 333 3.31 -7.60 -10.44
CA SER A 333 3.56 -8.01 -11.83
C SER A 333 2.28 -8.55 -12.47
N ALA A 334 2.33 -8.81 -13.77
CA ALA A 334 1.21 -9.43 -14.49
C ALA A 334 0.85 -10.82 -13.91
N THR A 335 1.78 -11.52 -13.28
CA THR A 335 1.54 -12.82 -12.61
C THR A 335 1.18 -12.65 -11.14
N ASN A 336 1.82 -11.71 -10.43
CA ASN A 336 1.67 -11.50 -8.99
C ASN A 336 0.93 -10.19 -8.77
N ILE A 337 -0.37 -10.23 -9.07
CA ILE A 337 -1.22 -9.05 -9.10
C ILE A 337 -1.86 -8.80 -7.74
N LEU A 338 -1.97 -7.53 -7.38
CA LEU A 338 -2.84 -7.10 -6.29
C LEU A 338 -4.27 -6.95 -6.80
N LYS A 339 -5.25 -7.47 -6.06
CA LYS A 339 -6.68 -7.34 -6.34
C LYS A 339 -7.43 -6.70 -5.19
N ILE A 340 -8.21 -5.66 -5.46
CA ILE A 340 -9.19 -5.10 -4.52
C ILE A 340 -10.57 -5.66 -4.88
N ASN A 341 -11.15 -6.48 -3.99
CA ASN A 341 -12.48 -7.04 -4.19
C ASN A 341 -13.58 -5.99 -3.96
N GLN A 342 -14.81 -6.38 -4.24
CA GLN A 342 -16.01 -5.55 -4.07
C GLN A 342 -16.08 -4.95 -2.65
N GLY A 343 -16.33 -3.65 -2.56
CA GLY A 343 -16.40 -2.93 -1.28
C GLY A 343 -15.05 -2.54 -0.68
N GLY A 344 -13.93 -3.00 -1.25
CA GLY A 344 -12.59 -2.61 -0.83
C GLY A 344 -12.24 -1.17 -1.19
N SER A 345 -11.33 -0.56 -0.43
CA SER A 345 -10.94 0.84 -0.60
C SER A 345 -9.42 1.03 -0.64
N VAL A 346 -8.97 2.21 -1.06
CA VAL A 346 -7.56 2.61 -1.07
C VAL A 346 -7.39 3.87 -0.24
N ALA A 347 -6.37 3.91 0.60
CA ALA A 347 -5.96 5.09 1.35
C ALA A 347 -4.49 5.43 1.10
N GLY A 348 -4.20 6.72 0.99
CA GLY A 348 -2.84 7.25 0.82
C GLY A 348 -2.35 7.22 -0.63
N GLY A 349 -1.02 7.19 -0.77
CA GLY A 349 -0.33 7.32 -2.04
C GLY A 349 0.36 8.68 -2.23
N SER A 350 1.57 8.66 -2.79
CA SER A 350 2.43 9.82 -3.04
C SER A 350 3.53 9.46 -4.05
N ASN A 351 4.35 10.42 -4.49
CA ASN A 351 5.50 10.14 -5.37
C ASN A 351 6.54 9.15 -4.78
N THR A 352 6.47 8.88 -3.48
CA THR A 352 7.31 7.89 -2.80
C THR A 352 6.53 6.64 -2.38
N THR A 353 5.22 6.60 -2.63
CA THR A 353 4.32 5.54 -2.14
C THR A 353 3.24 5.21 -3.15
N PHE A 354 3.36 4.10 -3.86
CA PHE A 354 2.40 3.69 -4.88
C PHE A 354 2.52 2.20 -5.22
N VAL A 355 1.53 1.68 -5.94
CA VAL A 355 1.63 0.36 -6.57
C VAL A 355 2.49 0.48 -7.83
N ASN A 356 3.66 -0.15 -7.80
CA ASN A 356 4.60 -0.19 -8.91
C ASN A 356 4.37 -1.46 -9.73
N GLY A 357 3.55 -1.35 -10.77
CA GLY A 357 3.08 -2.47 -11.59
C GLY A 357 1.55 -2.51 -11.69
N PRO A 358 0.99 -3.57 -12.31
CA PRO A 358 -0.44 -3.69 -12.51
C PRO A 358 -1.17 -4.08 -11.22
N MET A 359 -2.38 -3.55 -11.06
CA MET A 359 -3.34 -4.01 -10.03
C MET A 359 -4.74 -4.12 -10.62
N THR A 360 -5.62 -4.82 -9.90
CA THR A 360 -7.01 -5.02 -10.29
C THR A 360 -7.97 -4.55 -9.22
N ARG A 361 -9.17 -4.15 -9.64
CA ARG A 361 -10.29 -3.81 -8.76
C ARG A 361 -11.59 -4.31 -9.35
N VAL A 362 -12.42 -4.88 -8.49
CA VAL A 362 -13.78 -5.34 -8.81
C VAL A 362 -14.79 -4.28 -8.39
N PHE A 363 -15.64 -3.87 -9.32
CA PHE A 363 -16.81 -3.04 -9.08
C PHE A 363 -18.05 -3.93 -9.05
N THR A 364 -18.92 -3.70 -8.08
CA THR A 364 -20.12 -4.52 -7.87
C THR A 364 -21.09 -4.43 -9.04
N SER A 365 -21.97 -5.43 -9.19
CA SER A 365 -23.06 -5.43 -10.17
C SER A 365 -24.08 -4.33 -9.88
N GLU A 366 -24.85 -3.92 -10.88
CA GLU A 366 -25.92 -2.92 -10.79
C GLU A 366 -25.45 -1.57 -10.23
N ARG A 367 -24.17 -1.25 -10.45
CA ARG A 367 -23.56 0.00 -10.01
C ARG A 367 -23.87 1.11 -11.00
N THR A 368 -24.21 2.29 -10.50
CA THR A 368 -24.32 3.51 -11.32
C THR A 368 -23.13 4.42 -11.03
N ALA A 369 -22.42 4.86 -12.06
CA ALA A 369 -21.34 5.83 -11.94
C ALA A 369 -21.89 7.18 -11.46
N SER A 370 -21.22 7.80 -10.49
CA SER A 370 -21.65 9.07 -9.89
C SER A 370 -20.75 10.26 -10.23
N GLY A 371 -19.66 10.02 -10.97
CA GLY A 371 -18.61 11.02 -11.23
C GLY A 371 -17.83 11.38 -9.97
N THR A 372 -17.94 10.58 -8.91
CA THR A 372 -17.30 10.85 -7.61
C THR A 372 -15.97 10.11 -7.51
N TYR A 373 -14.87 10.84 -7.69
CA TYR A 373 -13.52 10.29 -7.61
C TYR A 373 -13.06 10.19 -6.15
N SER A 374 -13.11 8.98 -5.60
CA SER A 374 -12.79 8.67 -4.20
C SER A 374 -11.88 7.44 -4.06
N SER A 375 -11.54 7.09 -2.82
CA SER A 375 -10.83 5.86 -2.44
C SER A 375 -11.44 4.58 -3.01
N ALA A 376 -12.76 4.57 -3.26
CA ALA A 376 -13.50 3.45 -3.84
C ALA A 376 -13.38 3.33 -5.38
N THR A 377 -12.84 4.35 -6.06
CA THR A 377 -12.63 4.36 -7.53
C THR A 377 -11.16 4.49 -7.95
N GLN A 378 -10.27 4.72 -6.98
CA GLN A 378 -8.85 4.96 -7.21
C GLN A 378 -8.02 3.69 -7.44
N PHE A 379 -7.13 3.77 -8.43
CA PHE A 379 -5.97 2.92 -8.65
C PHE A 379 -4.71 3.73 -8.31
N PRO A 380 -4.07 3.51 -7.14
CA PRO A 380 -2.90 4.26 -6.70
C PRO A 380 -1.61 3.74 -7.37
N VAL A 381 -1.60 3.68 -8.69
CA VAL A 381 -0.47 3.20 -9.49
C VAL A 381 0.58 4.29 -9.71
N GLY A 382 1.81 3.87 -10.00
CA GLY A 382 2.90 4.76 -10.35
C GLY A 382 4.08 4.00 -10.96
N LYS A 383 5.08 4.76 -11.43
CA LYS A 383 6.30 4.22 -12.06
C LYS A 383 7.44 5.21 -11.88
N ASN A 384 8.67 4.71 -11.68
CA ASN A 384 9.90 5.52 -11.67
C ASN A 384 9.80 6.81 -10.80
N GLY A 385 9.29 6.69 -9.58
CA GLY A 385 9.13 7.80 -8.64
C GLY A 385 8.00 8.80 -8.97
N SER A 386 7.18 8.50 -9.98
CA SER A 386 6.00 9.29 -10.34
C SER A 386 4.73 8.60 -9.88
N PHE A 387 3.98 9.25 -8.99
CA PHE A 387 2.64 8.81 -8.62
C PHE A 387 1.63 9.28 -9.64
N LEU A 388 0.97 8.33 -10.29
CA LEU A 388 0.09 8.57 -11.43
C LEU A 388 -1.26 7.89 -11.13
N PRO A 389 -2.02 8.33 -10.11
CA PRO A 389 -3.26 7.65 -9.79
C PRO A 389 -4.28 7.82 -10.92
N LEU A 390 -4.93 6.71 -11.26
CA LEU A 390 -6.05 6.64 -12.18
C LEU A 390 -7.33 6.41 -11.38
N TYR A 391 -8.41 7.07 -11.74
CA TYR A 391 -9.73 6.76 -11.19
C TYR A 391 -10.64 6.27 -12.31
N ILE A 392 -11.29 5.14 -12.06
CA ILE A 392 -12.31 4.56 -12.93
C ILE A 392 -13.57 4.44 -12.09
N ASP A 393 -14.62 5.12 -12.52
CA ASP A 393 -15.94 5.07 -11.90
C ASP A 393 -16.94 4.49 -12.91
N PRO A 394 -17.09 3.14 -12.98
CA PRO A 394 -17.93 2.48 -13.98
C PRO A 394 -19.41 2.30 -13.58
N SER A 395 -20.32 2.42 -14.54
CA SER A 395 -21.65 1.82 -14.42
C SER A 395 -21.60 0.37 -14.87
N THR A 396 -22.26 -0.52 -14.12
CA THR A 396 -22.30 -1.97 -14.37
C THR A 396 -23.73 -2.48 -14.44
N ALA A 397 -23.95 -3.53 -15.25
CA ALA A 397 -25.24 -4.19 -15.42
C ALA A 397 -25.38 -5.39 -14.47
N THR A 398 -25.52 -6.61 -14.99
CA THR A 398 -25.95 -7.78 -14.22
C THR A 398 -24.84 -8.43 -13.39
N GLU A 399 -23.58 -8.33 -13.82
CA GLU A 399 -22.44 -8.94 -13.14
C GLU A 399 -21.43 -7.88 -12.66
N SER A 400 -20.54 -8.29 -11.76
CA SER A 400 -19.43 -7.44 -11.34
C SER A 400 -18.39 -7.30 -12.45
N VAL A 401 -17.75 -6.14 -12.52
CA VAL A 401 -16.74 -5.82 -13.55
C VAL A 401 -15.38 -5.66 -12.90
N GLU A 402 -14.36 -6.33 -13.42
CA GLU A 402 -12.99 -6.24 -12.93
C GLU A 402 -12.11 -5.45 -13.89
N PHE A 403 -11.58 -4.33 -13.43
CA PHE A 403 -10.63 -3.51 -14.16
C PHE A 403 -9.22 -3.80 -13.68
N LYS A 404 -8.30 -3.99 -14.63
CA LYS A 404 -6.85 -3.90 -14.41
C LYS A 404 -6.38 -2.48 -14.72
N ALA A 405 -5.40 -1.97 -13.99
CA ALA A 405 -4.71 -0.72 -14.32
C ALA A 405 -3.21 -0.77 -14.02
N GLU A 406 -2.41 -0.10 -14.86
CA GLU A 406 -0.97 0.15 -14.66
C GLU A 406 -0.62 1.55 -15.19
N ALA A 407 0.39 2.20 -14.58
CA ALA A 407 0.93 3.46 -15.04
C ALA A 407 2.33 3.29 -15.64
N PHE A 408 2.64 4.12 -16.63
CA PHE A 408 3.92 4.14 -17.32
C PHE A 408 4.41 5.59 -17.44
N THR A 409 5.73 5.79 -17.35
CA THR A 409 6.40 7.08 -17.59
C THR A 409 7.06 7.14 -18.98
N SER A 410 6.65 6.26 -19.89
CA SER A 410 7.04 6.28 -21.29
C SER A 410 5.82 6.05 -22.17
N ASN A 411 5.72 6.87 -23.22
CA ASN A 411 4.67 6.77 -24.22
C ASN A 411 5.32 6.79 -25.60
N GLN A 412 5.06 5.74 -26.39
CA GLN A 412 5.58 5.59 -27.75
C GLN A 412 4.49 5.82 -28.80
N GLY A 413 3.31 6.25 -28.37
CA GLY A 413 2.22 6.59 -29.27
C GLY A 413 2.46 7.89 -30.04
N THR A 414 1.67 8.08 -31.09
CA THR A 414 1.62 9.31 -31.87
C THR A 414 0.40 10.14 -31.48
N HIS A 415 0.26 11.35 -32.03
CA HIS A 415 -0.93 12.17 -31.85
C HIS A 415 -1.32 12.83 -33.18
N PRO A 416 -2.62 13.11 -33.40
CA PRO A 416 -3.11 13.79 -34.60
C PRO A 416 -2.72 15.28 -34.61
N GLN A 417 -2.92 15.97 -35.74
CA GLN A 417 -2.52 17.37 -35.94
C GLN A 417 -3.19 18.37 -34.99
N ASN A 418 -4.39 18.07 -34.50
CA ASN A 418 -5.13 18.92 -33.56
C ASN A 418 -4.61 18.79 -32.11
N ILE A 419 -3.63 17.92 -31.86
CA ILE A 419 -2.87 17.84 -30.62
C ILE A 419 -1.45 18.34 -30.90
N THR A 420 -0.90 19.21 -30.06
CA THR A 420 0.45 19.79 -30.25
C THR A 420 1.54 19.09 -29.44
N SER A 421 1.14 18.34 -28.41
CA SER A 421 2.06 17.52 -27.62
C SER A 421 1.32 16.36 -26.97
N LEU A 422 2.04 15.25 -26.77
CA LEU A 422 1.57 14.07 -26.05
C LEU A 422 2.47 13.83 -24.84
N SER A 423 1.86 13.53 -23.69
CA SER A 423 2.59 13.23 -22.47
C SER A 423 3.33 11.89 -22.56
N ASN A 424 4.54 11.86 -22.00
CA ASN A 424 5.28 10.63 -21.76
C ASN A 424 4.59 9.72 -20.74
N ASN A 425 3.76 10.29 -19.86
CA ASN A 425 3.02 9.52 -18.88
C ASN A 425 1.73 8.99 -19.50
N ARG A 426 1.44 7.71 -19.27
CA ARG A 426 0.23 7.05 -19.76
C ARG A 426 -0.26 6.01 -18.77
N TRP A 427 -1.53 5.66 -18.94
CA TRP A 427 -2.21 4.62 -18.18
C TRP A 427 -2.72 3.55 -19.12
N GLU A 428 -2.55 2.31 -18.72
CA GLU A 428 -3.23 1.18 -19.35
C GLU A 428 -4.31 0.69 -18.40
N THR A 429 -5.48 0.45 -18.95
CA THR A 429 -6.57 -0.23 -18.26
C THR A 429 -7.29 -1.17 -19.20
N ALA A 430 -7.71 -2.31 -18.65
CA ALA A 430 -8.44 -3.33 -19.38
C ALA A 430 -9.49 -3.94 -18.47
N ILE A 431 -10.63 -4.29 -19.04
CA ILE A 431 -11.63 -5.12 -18.36
C ILE A 431 -11.18 -6.56 -18.51
N ILE A 432 -10.95 -7.22 -17.39
CA ILE A 432 -10.46 -8.61 -17.36
C ILE A 432 -11.55 -9.60 -16.93
N LEU A 433 -12.68 -9.12 -16.42
CA LEU A 433 -13.87 -9.90 -16.11
C LEU A 433 -15.12 -9.01 -16.22
N GLY A 434 -16.24 -9.58 -16.67
CA GLY A 434 -17.53 -8.88 -16.71
C GLY A 434 -17.70 -7.88 -17.85
N ASN A 435 -17.00 -8.06 -18.98
CA ASN A 435 -17.05 -7.13 -20.12
C ASN A 435 -18.48 -6.84 -20.61
N ASP A 436 -19.33 -7.86 -20.70
CA ASP A 436 -20.72 -7.69 -21.16
C ASP A 436 -21.58 -6.92 -20.16
N SER A 437 -21.15 -6.83 -18.90
CA SER A 437 -21.79 -6.02 -17.86
C SER A 437 -21.23 -4.61 -17.77
N PHE A 438 -20.18 -4.25 -18.51
CA PHE A 438 -19.66 -2.89 -18.52
C PHE A 438 -20.51 -1.98 -19.41
N ILE A 439 -21.06 -0.91 -18.83
CA ILE A 439 -21.93 0.04 -19.57
C ILE A 439 -21.15 1.29 -19.98
N ASN A 440 -20.50 1.94 -19.02
CA ASN A 440 -19.75 3.17 -19.20
C ASN A 440 -18.85 3.46 -18.00
N ALA A 441 -17.90 4.41 -18.10
CA ALA A 441 -17.11 4.88 -16.95
C ALA A 441 -16.74 6.36 -17.01
N ASN A 442 -16.83 7.05 -15.87
CA ASN A 442 -16.13 8.32 -15.69
C ASN A 442 -14.65 8.06 -15.40
N ILE A 443 -13.77 8.85 -16.00
CA ILE A 443 -12.32 8.71 -15.86
C ILE A 443 -11.71 9.98 -15.28
N ARG A 444 -10.78 9.81 -14.34
CA ARG A 444 -9.88 10.88 -13.89
C ARG A 444 -8.44 10.42 -13.96
N ILE A 445 -7.61 11.22 -14.60
CA ILE A 445 -6.16 11.07 -14.56
C ILE A 445 -5.54 12.22 -13.75
N VAL A 446 -4.45 11.92 -13.06
CA VAL A 446 -3.72 12.87 -12.21
C VAL A 446 -2.27 12.90 -12.63
N ASN A 447 -1.77 14.08 -12.95
CA ASN A 447 -0.39 14.30 -13.36
C ASN A 447 -0.01 15.77 -13.12
N ALA A 448 1.15 15.99 -12.52
CA ALA A 448 1.66 17.33 -12.21
C ALA A 448 1.87 18.22 -13.44
N SER A 449 2.07 17.63 -14.62
CA SER A 449 2.27 18.36 -15.90
C SER A 449 0.97 18.81 -16.58
N ILE A 450 -0.20 18.49 -16.02
CA ILE A 450 -1.50 18.94 -16.57
C ILE A 450 -1.62 20.47 -16.44
N SER A 451 -1.89 21.11 -17.57
CA SER A 451 -2.10 22.56 -17.74
C SER A 451 -3.52 22.88 -18.24
N ALA A 452 -3.87 24.16 -18.36
CA ALA A 452 -5.19 24.64 -18.77
C ALA A 452 -5.66 24.12 -20.15
N GLU A 453 -4.72 23.80 -21.05
CA GLU A 453 -4.99 23.34 -22.41
C GLU A 453 -4.92 21.81 -22.55
N SER A 454 -4.60 21.11 -21.46
CA SER A 454 -4.48 19.67 -21.49
C SER A 454 -5.85 19.03 -21.68
N LYS A 455 -5.91 17.98 -22.50
CA LYS A 455 -7.08 17.12 -22.69
C LYS A 455 -6.73 15.66 -22.45
N ILE A 456 -7.71 14.87 -22.00
CA ILE A 456 -7.55 13.41 -21.99
C ILE A 456 -7.58 12.95 -23.45
N VAL A 457 -6.62 12.11 -23.80
CA VAL A 457 -6.56 11.44 -25.10
C VAL A 457 -6.51 9.94 -24.87
N GLN A 458 -7.02 9.16 -25.82
CA GLN A 458 -6.99 7.71 -25.75
C GLN A 458 -6.57 7.05 -27.07
N SER A 459 -6.10 5.82 -26.96
CA SER A 459 -5.67 4.96 -28.08
C SER A 459 -6.15 3.53 -27.86
N GLU A 460 -6.23 2.73 -28.93
CA GLU A 460 -6.52 1.28 -28.85
C GLU A 460 -5.31 0.46 -28.42
N THR A 461 -4.09 1.01 -28.56
CA THR A 461 -2.84 0.32 -28.22
C THR A 461 -1.82 1.28 -27.63
N ALA A 462 -0.82 0.75 -26.92
CA ALA A 462 0.24 1.54 -26.29
C ALA A 462 1.02 2.44 -27.27
N SER A 463 1.22 1.98 -28.51
CA SER A 463 1.96 2.69 -29.57
C SER A 463 1.07 3.27 -30.67
N GLY A 464 -0.25 3.27 -30.46
CA GLY A 464 -1.21 3.84 -31.41
C GLY A 464 -1.27 5.36 -31.39
N GLU A 465 -2.15 5.93 -32.20
CA GLU A 465 -2.44 7.35 -32.19
C GLU A 465 -3.39 7.70 -31.02
N TYR A 466 -2.95 8.59 -30.13
CA TYR A 466 -3.74 9.09 -29.01
C TYR A 466 -4.56 10.30 -29.45
N SER A 467 -5.86 10.09 -29.58
CA SER A 467 -6.79 11.07 -30.12
C SER A 467 -7.77 11.59 -29.07
N LEU A 468 -8.32 12.78 -29.32
CA LEU A 468 -9.48 13.28 -28.58
C LEU A 468 -10.67 12.35 -28.79
N PHE A 469 -11.55 12.31 -27.80
CA PHE A 469 -12.78 11.52 -27.84
C PHE A 469 -13.92 12.33 -27.21
N SER A 470 -15.15 11.90 -27.49
CA SER A 470 -16.33 12.34 -26.74
C SER A 470 -16.59 11.31 -25.64
N PRO A 471 -16.81 11.72 -24.39
CA PRO A 471 -16.99 13.09 -23.90
C PRO A 471 -15.67 13.84 -23.64
N ALA A 472 -15.73 15.18 -23.74
CA ALA A 472 -14.59 16.06 -23.48
C ALA A 472 -14.09 15.98 -22.02
N SER A 473 -12.87 16.46 -21.77
CA SER A 473 -12.30 16.52 -20.43
C SER A 473 -12.35 17.92 -19.80
N ILE A 474 -12.66 17.98 -18.50
CA ILE A 474 -12.55 19.15 -17.63
C ILE A 474 -11.17 19.16 -16.99
N VAL A 475 -10.51 20.31 -17.05
CA VAL A 475 -9.22 20.56 -16.40
C VAL A 475 -9.45 21.05 -14.98
N GLY A 476 -8.73 20.45 -14.03
CA GLY A 476 -8.53 20.98 -12.68
C GLY A 476 -7.03 20.99 -12.34
N THR A 477 -6.66 21.54 -11.18
CA THR A 477 -5.27 21.60 -10.73
C THR A 477 -4.63 20.20 -10.71
N GLY A 478 -3.72 19.94 -11.66
CA GLY A 478 -3.02 18.66 -11.79
C GLY A 478 -3.90 17.46 -12.18
N THR A 479 -5.15 17.67 -12.62
CA THR A 479 -6.07 16.58 -12.93
C THR A 479 -6.95 16.86 -14.15
N LEU A 480 -7.29 15.80 -14.88
CA LEU A 480 -8.28 15.84 -15.96
C LEU A 480 -9.39 14.84 -15.64
N THR A 481 -10.63 15.23 -15.87
CA THR A 481 -11.84 14.44 -15.60
C THR A 481 -12.75 14.43 -16.83
N THR A 482 -13.41 13.33 -17.14
CA THR A 482 -14.41 13.30 -18.24
C THR A 482 -15.68 14.06 -17.83
N VAL A 483 -16.27 14.86 -18.73
CA VAL A 483 -17.52 15.61 -18.43
C VAL A 483 -18.73 14.69 -18.21
N SER A 484 -18.70 13.51 -18.81
CA SER A 484 -19.68 12.44 -18.65
C SER A 484 -18.99 11.07 -18.79
N PRO A 485 -19.68 9.96 -18.53
CA PRO A 485 -19.08 8.64 -18.70
C PRO A 485 -18.74 8.33 -20.17
N ILE A 486 -17.59 7.70 -20.39
CA ILE A 486 -17.22 7.09 -21.67
C ILE A 486 -18.05 5.81 -21.82
N ILE A 487 -18.84 5.70 -22.88
CA ILE A 487 -19.65 4.49 -23.15
C ILE A 487 -18.75 3.31 -23.53
N ALA A 488 -19.23 2.08 -23.30
CA ALA A 488 -18.45 0.87 -23.49
C ALA A 488 -17.79 0.76 -24.89
N THR A 489 -18.50 1.14 -25.96
CA THR A 489 -17.98 1.08 -27.34
C THR A 489 -16.82 2.04 -27.61
N ASP A 490 -16.73 3.12 -26.83
CA ASP A 490 -15.77 4.20 -27.02
C ASP A 490 -14.59 4.09 -26.02
N PHE A 491 -14.65 3.13 -25.10
CA PHE A 491 -13.62 2.92 -24.09
C PHE A 491 -12.45 2.11 -24.66
N LYS A 492 -11.30 2.75 -24.90
CA LYS A 492 -10.15 2.09 -25.56
C LYS A 492 -9.06 1.57 -24.61
N GLY A 493 -9.06 2.02 -23.35
CA GLY A 493 -8.20 1.47 -22.30
C GLY A 493 -6.77 1.98 -22.25
N PHE A 494 -6.27 2.72 -23.26
CA PHE A 494 -4.97 3.41 -23.18
C PHE A 494 -5.22 4.91 -23.07
N PHE A 495 -4.91 5.50 -21.91
CA PHE A 495 -5.13 6.92 -21.64
C PHE A 495 -3.81 7.68 -21.50
N SER A 496 -3.79 8.93 -21.95
CA SER A 496 -2.74 9.90 -21.67
C SER A 496 -3.34 11.31 -21.65
N HIS A 497 -2.50 12.35 -21.58
CA HIS A 497 -2.94 13.71 -21.83
C HIS A 497 -2.08 14.36 -22.91
N GLY A 498 -2.71 15.25 -23.68
CA GLY A 498 -2.04 16.07 -24.69
C GLY A 498 -2.56 17.50 -24.67
N ILE A 499 -1.84 18.41 -25.31
CA ILE A 499 -2.27 19.81 -25.46
C ILE A 499 -3.10 19.93 -26.73
N GLU A 500 -4.34 20.36 -26.60
CA GLU A 500 -5.20 20.65 -27.76
C GLU A 500 -4.76 21.96 -28.42
N ASN A 501 -4.63 21.95 -29.74
CA ASN A 501 -4.34 23.16 -30.49
C ASN A 501 -5.56 24.09 -30.45
N GLN A 502 -5.45 25.25 -29.79
CA GLN A 502 -6.51 26.25 -29.84
C GLN A 502 -6.51 26.90 -31.23
N LEU A 503 -7.61 26.78 -31.97
CA LEU A 503 -7.82 27.64 -33.14
C LEU A 503 -7.98 29.09 -32.63
N GLY A 504 -6.99 29.94 -32.91
CA GLY A 504 -7.11 31.37 -32.67
C GLY A 504 -8.23 31.96 -33.51
N THR A 505 -9.04 32.84 -32.93
CA THR A 505 -9.88 33.75 -33.71
C THR A 505 -9.02 34.95 -34.07
N ASP A 506 -8.81 35.21 -35.36
CA ASP A 506 -8.19 36.46 -35.80
C ASP A 506 -8.95 37.65 -35.21
N THR A 507 -8.28 38.44 -34.38
CA THR A 507 -8.81 39.72 -33.90
C THR A 507 -8.94 40.69 -35.07
N PHE A 508 -10.16 41.00 -35.51
CA PHE A 508 -10.41 42.08 -36.47
C PHE A 508 -10.23 43.44 -35.79
N THR A 509 -9.09 44.09 -35.99
CA THR A 509 -8.90 45.51 -35.67
C THR A 509 -9.74 46.36 -36.64
N LYS A 510 -10.72 47.09 -36.12
CA LYS A 510 -11.55 48.02 -36.92
C LYS A 510 -10.73 49.27 -37.29
N SER A 511 -10.32 49.40 -38.54
CA SER A 511 -9.67 50.60 -39.08
C SER A 511 -10.57 51.83 -38.94
N VAL A 512 -10.00 52.95 -38.48
CA VAL A 512 -10.75 54.18 -38.18
C VAL A 512 -10.64 55.12 -39.38
N PHE A 513 -11.65 55.09 -40.25
CA PHE A 513 -11.82 56.11 -41.30
C PHE A 513 -12.78 57.21 -40.83
N LYS A 514 -12.41 58.48 -41.04
CA LYS A 514 -13.24 59.65 -40.73
C LYS A 514 -13.36 60.55 -41.96
N ALA A 515 -14.54 61.13 -42.15
CA ALA A 515 -14.83 62.14 -43.18
C ALA A 515 -15.60 63.31 -42.54
N TYR A 516 -15.05 64.52 -42.56
CA TYR A 516 -15.63 65.68 -41.88
C TYR A 516 -15.23 67.03 -42.50
N PRO A 517 -16.07 68.07 -42.38
CA PRO A 517 -17.44 68.02 -41.88
C PRO A 517 -18.36 67.30 -42.89
N ASN A 518 -19.42 66.66 -42.38
CA ASN A 518 -20.49 66.09 -43.19
C ASN A 518 -21.82 66.36 -42.46
N PRO A 519 -22.67 67.29 -42.91
CA PRO A 519 -22.66 67.96 -44.22
C PRO A 519 -21.45 68.87 -44.49
N VAL A 520 -21.05 68.99 -45.76
CA VAL A 520 -19.89 69.78 -46.21
C VAL A 520 -20.35 70.99 -47.01
N LYS A 521 -19.79 72.17 -46.70
CA LYS A 521 -19.86 73.34 -47.59
C LYS A 521 -18.82 73.22 -48.69
N ASP A 522 -17.58 73.63 -48.46
CA ASP A 522 -16.61 73.69 -49.56
C ASP A 522 -15.53 72.62 -49.47
N VAL A 523 -15.02 72.32 -48.27
CA VAL A 523 -13.88 71.40 -48.10
C VAL A 523 -14.23 70.22 -47.20
N LEU A 524 -14.04 69.00 -47.71
CA LEU A 524 -14.16 67.74 -46.95
C LEU A 524 -12.77 67.21 -46.59
N ASN A 525 -12.54 66.93 -45.31
CA ASN A 525 -11.32 66.30 -44.81
C ASN A 525 -11.56 64.81 -44.58
N LEU A 526 -10.61 63.99 -45.01
CA LEU A 526 -10.57 62.56 -44.77
C LEU A 526 -9.33 62.20 -43.94
N SER A 527 -9.48 61.27 -43.01
CA SER A 527 -8.36 60.68 -42.28
C SER A 527 -8.59 59.18 -42.11
N SER A 528 -7.54 58.38 -42.30
CA SER A 528 -7.56 56.92 -42.19
C SER A 528 -6.39 56.43 -41.34
N SER A 529 -6.53 55.23 -40.76
CA SER A 529 -5.39 54.53 -40.14
C SER A 529 -4.46 53.85 -41.14
N GLU A 530 -4.91 53.68 -42.40
CA GLU A 530 -4.15 53.14 -43.53
C GLU A 530 -4.07 54.17 -44.67
N GLU A 531 -3.00 54.14 -45.47
CA GLU A 531 -2.76 55.08 -46.56
C GLU A 531 -3.94 55.10 -47.54
N ILE A 532 -4.50 56.29 -47.79
CA ILE A 532 -5.54 56.49 -48.79
C ILE A 532 -4.82 56.61 -50.14
N SER A 533 -4.88 55.58 -50.98
CA SER A 533 -4.27 55.59 -52.31
C SER A 533 -5.03 56.53 -53.26
N SER A 534 -6.36 56.46 -53.22
CA SER A 534 -7.22 57.28 -54.07
C SER A 534 -8.61 57.44 -53.48
N ILE A 535 -9.31 58.45 -54.00
CA ILE A 535 -10.69 58.73 -53.67
C ILE A 535 -11.51 58.91 -54.94
N GLU A 536 -12.77 58.49 -54.84
CA GLU A 536 -13.76 58.63 -55.89
C GLU A 536 -15.07 59.12 -55.30
N ILE A 537 -15.69 60.11 -55.95
CA ILE A 537 -16.99 60.64 -55.55
C ILE A 537 -17.98 60.40 -56.68
N TYR A 538 -19.13 59.84 -56.34
CA TYR A 538 -20.22 59.49 -57.24
C TYR A 538 -21.49 60.24 -56.86
N ASN A 539 -22.29 60.63 -57.85
CA ASN A 539 -23.66 61.05 -57.60
C ASN A 539 -24.58 59.83 -57.38
N LEU A 540 -25.85 60.05 -57.00
CA LEU A 540 -26.80 58.97 -56.70
C LEU A 540 -27.20 58.10 -57.91
N ILE A 541 -26.94 58.55 -59.15
CA ILE A 541 -27.15 57.74 -60.35
C ILE A 541 -25.91 56.93 -60.75
N GLY A 542 -24.85 56.96 -59.94
CA GLY A 542 -23.63 56.16 -60.13
C GLY A 542 -22.59 56.78 -61.08
N GLN A 543 -22.76 58.04 -61.50
CA GLN A 543 -21.77 58.76 -62.30
C GLN A 543 -20.64 59.27 -61.39
N ARG A 544 -19.38 58.98 -61.74
CA ARG A 544 -18.20 59.51 -61.06
C ARG A 544 -18.04 60.99 -61.38
N VAL A 545 -18.14 61.84 -60.36
CA VAL A 545 -18.02 63.30 -60.46
C VAL A 545 -16.64 63.81 -60.06
N LEU A 546 -15.88 63.03 -59.26
CA LEU A 546 -14.52 63.38 -58.86
C LEU A 546 -13.66 62.11 -58.72
N PHE A 547 -12.40 62.20 -59.14
CA PHE A 547 -11.35 61.22 -58.89
C PHE A 547 -10.08 61.96 -58.47
N LYS A 548 -9.42 61.51 -57.40
CA LYS A 548 -8.15 62.09 -56.96
C LYS A 548 -7.24 61.01 -56.38
N LYS A 549 -5.98 60.98 -56.81
CA LYS A 549 -4.91 60.21 -56.15
C LYS A 549 -4.41 60.98 -54.93
N VAL A 550 -4.12 60.28 -53.84
CA VAL A 550 -3.81 60.89 -52.55
C VAL A 550 -2.45 60.41 -52.04
N ASN A 551 -2.29 59.10 -51.83
CA ASN A 551 -1.11 58.44 -51.26
C ASN A 551 -0.66 59.06 -49.93
N ASP A 552 -1.61 59.30 -49.03
CA ASP A 552 -1.39 59.90 -47.71
C ASP A 552 -2.46 59.39 -46.73
N LEU A 553 -2.22 59.49 -45.42
CA LEU A 553 -3.16 59.12 -44.36
C LEU A 553 -4.29 60.14 -44.22
N GLN A 554 -4.10 61.36 -44.73
CA GLN A 554 -5.08 62.45 -44.64
C GLN A 554 -5.17 63.24 -45.95
N ILE A 555 -6.34 63.77 -46.26
CA ILE A 555 -6.53 64.64 -47.42
C ILE A 555 -7.69 65.60 -47.22
N SER A 556 -7.52 66.83 -47.72
CA SER A 556 -8.61 67.80 -47.90
C SER A 556 -9.02 67.86 -49.37
N ILE A 557 -10.33 67.82 -49.61
CA ILE A 557 -10.94 67.78 -50.94
C ILE A 557 -11.85 68.99 -51.06
N ASP A 558 -11.58 69.83 -52.06
CA ASP A 558 -12.47 70.92 -52.43
C ASP A 558 -13.64 70.38 -53.28
N LEU A 559 -14.85 70.60 -52.79
CA LEU A 559 -16.13 70.21 -53.38
C LEU A 559 -16.99 71.44 -53.72
N SER A 560 -16.43 72.65 -53.66
CA SER A 560 -17.14 73.91 -53.95
C SER A 560 -17.79 73.95 -55.33
N SER A 561 -17.20 73.27 -56.31
CA SER A 561 -17.70 73.16 -57.69
C SER A 561 -18.85 72.16 -57.87
N LEU A 562 -19.16 71.35 -56.85
CA LEU A 562 -20.23 70.35 -56.93
C LEU A 562 -21.59 70.96 -56.51
N PRO A 563 -22.69 70.64 -57.22
CA PRO A 563 -24.05 71.03 -56.83
C PRO A 563 -24.44 70.51 -55.44
N LYS A 564 -25.37 71.22 -54.78
CA LYS A 564 -25.93 70.88 -53.46
C LYS A 564 -26.79 69.61 -53.52
N LEU A 565 -26.16 68.46 -53.34
CA LEU A 565 -26.76 67.13 -53.46
C LEU A 565 -26.10 66.14 -52.49
N THR A 566 -26.64 64.92 -52.42
CA THR A 566 -25.97 63.78 -51.78
C THR A 566 -25.03 63.09 -52.75
N TYR A 567 -23.84 62.74 -52.28
CA TYR A 567 -22.83 61.99 -53.00
C TYR A 567 -22.39 60.75 -52.21
N ILE A 568 -21.79 59.77 -52.90
CA ILE A 568 -21.13 58.61 -52.31
C ILE A 568 -19.63 58.73 -52.58
N LEU A 569 -18.84 58.79 -51.51
CA LEU A 569 -17.39 58.74 -51.59
C LEU A 569 -16.89 57.33 -51.31
N LYS A 570 -15.98 56.86 -52.16
CA LYS A 570 -15.17 55.67 -51.94
C LYS A 570 -13.73 56.10 -51.73
N ALA A 571 -13.13 55.71 -50.62
CA ALA A 571 -11.71 55.86 -50.33
C ALA A 571 -11.04 54.49 -50.35
N PHE A 572 -9.97 54.35 -51.12
CA PHE A 572 -9.21 53.11 -51.27
C PHE A 572 -8.02 53.16 -50.31
N CYS A 573 -8.12 52.44 -49.19
CA CYS A 573 -7.20 52.48 -48.07
C CYS A 573 -6.47 51.14 -47.94
N GLY A 574 -5.19 51.07 -48.29
CA GLY A 574 -4.47 49.80 -48.38
C GLY A 574 -5.27 48.73 -49.15
N ASP A 575 -5.62 47.64 -48.47
CA ASP A 575 -6.34 46.50 -49.06
C ASP A 575 -7.89 46.59 -48.93
N TYR A 576 -8.44 47.68 -48.39
CA TYR A 576 -9.89 47.85 -48.22
C TYR A 576 -10.42 49.14 -48.84
N VAL A 577 -11.74 49.18 -49.08
CA VAL A 577 -12.43 50.36 -49.64
C VAL A 577 -13.49 50.84 -48.65
N GLN A 578 -13.30 52.05 -48.12
CA GLN A 578 -14.29 52.68 -47.26
C GLN A 578 -15.30 53.48 -48.09
N THR A 579 -16.59 53.24 -47.88
CA THR A 579 -17.66 54.01 -48.52
C THR A 579 -18.35 54.92 -47.51
N VAL A 580 -18.52 56.20 -47.84
CA VAL A 580 -19.18 57.21 -46.99
C VAL A 580 -20.16 58.05 -47.81
N LYS A 581 -21.36 58.27 -47.27
CA LYS A 581 -22.34 59.21 -47.83
C LYS A 581 -21.96 60.64 -47.44
N ILE A 582 -21.86 61.54 -48.40
CA ILE A 582 -21.57 62.97 -48.20
C ILE A 582 -22.80 63.79 -48.57
N ILE A 583 -23.13 64.80 -47.77
CA ILE A 583 -24.20 65.77 -48.03
C ILE A 583 -23.54 67.12 -48.32
N LYS A 584 -23.66 67.64 -49.55
CA LYS A 584 -23.14 68.96 -49.97
C LYS A 584 -24.19 70.04 -49.75
N GLU A 585 -23.84 71.09 -49.00
CA GLU A 585 -24.71 72.24 -48.69
C GLU A 585 -24.52 73.47 -49.58
#